data_AF-A0A0F5EZI6-F1
#
_entry.id   AF-A0A0F5EZI6-F1
#
_cell.length_a   1.000
_cell.length_b   1.000
_cell.length_c   1.000
_cell.angle_alpha   90.00
_cell.angle_beta   90.00
_cell.angle_gamma   90.00
#
_symmetry.space_group_name_H-M   'P 1'
#
loop_
_entity.id
_entity.type
_entity.pdbx_description
1 polymer ?
#
loop_
_entity_poly.entity_id
_entity_poly.type
_entity_poly.pdbx_seq_one_letter_code
_entity_poly.pdbx_strand_id
1 'polypeptide(L)'
;MKIFVMRHGEAKSMASSDKLRQLTEKGKLQSYQQGQWLQSFCSELDKVLVSPYIRAQETFEQIDLAYKNQLNSKFETWSGITPYGDASVVKDYLDVLSQEGVKHILIISHLPLVGDIVRELCGKNTANFYPATIVEIEYNVAHCGIVKQIQLP
;
A
#
# COMPACT_ATOMS: atom_id res chain seq x y z
N MET A 1 -9.54 4.52 11.66
CA MET A 1 -8.27 3.97 11.15
C MET A 1 -7.80 4.81 9.97
N LYS A 2 -6.51 5.13 9.86
CA LYS A 2 -5.90 5.69 8.65
C LYS A 2 -5.32 4.56 7.81
N ILE A 3 -5.66 4.54 6.54
CA ILE A 3 -5.22 3.53 5.58
C ILE A 3 -4.41 4.25 4.50
N PHE A 4 -3.20 3.79 4.27
CA PHE A 4 -2.36 4.23 3.18
C PHE A 4 -2.34 3.15 2.10
N VAL A 5 -2.96 3.40 0.96
CA VAL A 5 -2.95 2.47 -0.18
C VAL A 5 -1.88 2.91 -1.16
N MET A 6 -0.87 2.06 -1.37
CA MET A 6 0.27 2.32 -2.22
C MET A 6 0.29 1.35 -3.41
N ARG A 7 0.44 1.88 -4.62
CA ARG A 7 0.88 1.06 -5.76
C ARG A 7 2.39 0.83 -5.66
N HIS A 8 2.84 -0.39 -5.89
CA HIS A 8 4.28 -0.69 -5.99
C HIS A 8 5.04 0.29 -6.90
N GLY A 9 6.34 0.47 -6.67
CA GLY A 9 7.23 1.31 -7.47
C GLY A 9 7.39 0.85 -8.92
N GLU A 10 8.03 1.68 -9.75
CA GLU A 10 8.27 1.34 -11.16
C GLU A 10 9.06 0.02 -11.30
N ALA A 11 8.54 -0.93 -12.09
CA ALA A 11 9.11 -2.26 -12.26
C ALA A 11 9.59 -2.50 -13.69
N LYS A 12 10.68 -3.26 -13.83
CA LYS A 12 11.26 -3.68 -15.12
C LYS A 12 10.19 -4.33 -15.99
N SER A 13 10.28 -4.15 -17.31
CA SER A 13 9.30 -4.72 -18.25
C SER A 13 9.45 -6.22 -18.48
N MET A 14 10.66 -6.77 -18.30
CA MET A 14 10.95 -8.19 -18.54
C MET A 14 11.45 -8.89 -17.28
N ALA A 15 10.93 -10.10 -17.06
CA ALA A 15 11.40 -11.10 -16.09
C ALA A 15 10.92 -12.48 -16.55
N SER A 16 11.35 -13.55 -15.89
CA SER A 16 10.91 -14.92 -16.19
C SER A 16 9.41 -15.15 -15.96
N SER A 17 8.76 -14.34 -15.12
CA SER A 17 7.30 -14.24 -15.00
C SER A 17 6.91 -12.87 -14.44
N ASP A 18 5.64 -12.46 -14.58
CA ASP A 18 5.18 -11.15 -14.05
C ASP A 18 5.43 -11.00 -12.54
N LYS A 19 5.23 -12.09 -11.76
CA LYS A 19 5.40 -12.09 -10.31
C LYS A 19 6.84 -11.81 -9.87
N LEU A 20 7.80 -12.15 -10.73
CA LEU A 20 9.24 -12.04 -10.49
C LEU A 20 9.85 -10.73 -11.03
N ARG A 21 9.03 -9.85 -11.61
CA ARG A 21 9.50 -8.52 -12.03
C ARG A 21 9.97 -7.73 -10.82
N GLN A 22 11.20 -7.27 -10.91
CA GLN A 22 11.85 -6.39 -9.94
C GLN A 22 11.57 -4.93 -10.26
N LEU A 23 11.74 -4.07 -9.26
CA LEU A 23 11.82 -2.63 -9.40
C LEU A 23 12.98 -2.23 -10.33
N THR A 24 12.79 -1.12 -11.03
CA THR A 24 13.90 -0.37 -11.64
C THR A 24 14.62 0.42 -10.54
N GLU A 25 15.83 0.90 -10.80
CA GLU A 25 16.52 1.80 -9.85
C GLU A 25 15.72 3.08 -9.58
N LYS A 26 15.04 3.60 -10.61
CA LYS A 26 14.08 4.70 -10.46
C LYS A 26 12.92 4.31 -9.54
N GLY A 27 12.34 3.13 -9.72
CA GLY A 27 11.27 2.63 -8.87
C GLY A 27 11.67 2.47 -7.41
N LYS A 28 12.92 2.05 -7.15
CA LYS A 28 13.48 1.99 -5.79
C LYS A 28 13.60 3.39 -5.18
N LEU A 29 14.20 4.34 -5.91
CA LEU A 29 14.36 5.71 -5.46
C LEU A 29 13.02 6.38 -5.13
N GLN A 30 12.03 6.26 -6.02
CA GLN A 30 10.67 6.78 -5.80
C GLN A 30 10.03 6.15 -4.56
N SER A 31 10.18 4.83 -4.39
CA SER A 31 9.63 4.15 -3.22
C SER A 31 10.29 4.64 -1.92
N TYR A 32 11.60 4.87 -1.93
CA TYR A 32 12.31 5.43 -0.77
C TYR A 32 11.84 6.85 -0.44
N GLN A 33 11.69 7.72 -1.44
CA GLN A 33 11.18 9.09 -1.28
C GLN A 33 9.76 9.10 -0.72
N GLN A 34 8.90 8.20 -1.19
CA GLN A 34 7.56 8.01 -0.65
C GLN A 34 7.59 7.52 0.81
N GLY A 35 8.57 6.69 1.17
CA GLY A 35 8.81 6.29 2.55
C GLY A 35 9.22 7.46 3.43
N GLN A 36 10.09 8.35 2.95
CA GLN A 36 10.48 9.56 3.68
C GLN A 36 9.29 10.50 3.88
N TRP A 37 8.49 10.71 2.84
CA TRP A 37 7.26 11.49 2.94
C TRP A 37 6.29 10.87 3.95
N LEU A 38 6.03 9.57 3.85
CA LEU A 38 5.11 8.87 4.73
C LEU A 38 5.59 8.92 6.18
N GLN A 39 6.89 8.76 6.43
CA GLN A 39 7.48 8.86 7.77
C GLN A 39 7.34 10.25 8.38
N SER A 40 7.46 11.30 7.56
CA SER A 40 7.24 12.69 8.00
C SER A 40 5.78 13.00 8.35
N PHE A 41 4.84 12.27 7.74
CA PHE A 41 3.41 12.47 7.89
C PHE A 41 2.78 11.54 8.95
N CYS A 42 3.30 10.31 9.04
CA CYS A 42 2.84 9.23 9.91
C CYS A 42 4.07 8.44 10.40
N SER A 43 4.62 8.87 11.54
CA SER A 43 5.82 8.26 12.13
C SER A 43 5.62 6.83 12.62
N GLU A 44 4.36 6.44 12.91
CA GLU A 44 4.01 5.13 13.45
C GLU A 44 2.96 4.44 12.58
N LEU A 45 3.39 3.39 11.86
CA LEU A 45 2.49 2.40 11.28
C LEU A 45 2.30 1.27 12.29
N ASP A 46 1.09 0.75 12.45
CA ASP A 46 0.81 -0.42 13.29
C ASP A 46 0.95 -1.72 12.52
N LYS A 47 0.64 -1.69 11.22
CA LYS A 47 0.68 -2.85 10.33
C LYS A 47 1.03 -2.46 8.91
N VAL A 48 1.74 -3.34 8.21
CA VAL A 48 2.06 -3.18 6.79
C VAL A 48 1.70 -4.46 6.05
N LEU A 49 0.77 -4.37 5.11
CA LEU A 49 0.37 -5.47 4.23
C LEU A 49 1.05 -5.34 2.88
N VAL A 50 1.75 -6.38 2.45
CA VAL A 50 2.51 -6.36 1.21
C VAL A 50 2.15 -7.54 0.32
N SER A 51 1.89 -7.27 -0.94
CA SER A 51 1.65 -8.32 -1.94
C SER A 51 2.87 -9.24 -2.10
N PRO A 52 2.70 -10.56 -2.32
CA PRO A 52 3.84 -11.49 -2.46
C PRO A 52 4.67 -11.30 -3.74
N TYR A 53 4.31 -10.36 -4.62
CA TYR A 53 5.06 -10.13 -5.86
C TYR A 53 6.33 -9.33 -5.58
N ILE A 54 7.44 -9.68 -6.25
CA ILE A 54 8.78 -9.15 -5.94
C ILE A 54 8.81 -7.61 -5.95
N ARG A 55 8.25 -6.95 -6.96
CA ARG A 55 8.16 -5.49 -7.01
C ARG A 55 7.47 -4.85 -5.80
N ALA A 56 6.48 -5.50 -5.19
CA ALA A 56 5.80 -4.98 -4.00
C ALA A 56 6.66 -5.19 -2.75
N GLN A 57 7.34 -6.34 -2.66
CA GLN A 57 8.31 -6.63 -1.59
C GLN A 57 9.49 -5.66 -1.63
N GLU A 58 10.10 -5.44 -2.78
CA GLU A 58 11.18 -4.46 -2.97
C GLU A 58 10.70 -3.02 -2.73
N THR A 59 9.42 -2.71 -2.99
CA THR A 59 8.84 -1.40 -2.62
C THR A 59 8.82 -1.25 -1.10
N PHE A 60 8.37 -2.28 -0.38
CA PHE A 60 8.37 -2.28 1.08
C PHE A 60 9.77 -2.12 1.66
N GLU A 61 10.77 -2.81 1.11
CA GLU A 61 12.17 -2.66 1.56
C GLU A 61 12.62 -1.19 1.51
N GLN A 62 12.28 -0.45 0.45
CA GLN A 62 12.63 0.96 0.35
C GLN A 62 11.84 1.84 1.33
N ILE A 63 10.57 1.51 1.59
CA ILE A 63 9.78 2.19 2.63
C ILE A 63 10.41 1.94 4.00
N ASP A 64 10.72 0.69 4.35
CA ASP A 64 11.28 0.33 5.66
C ASP A 64 12.67 0.95 5.88
N LEU A 65 13.48 1.05 4.81
CA LEU A 65 14.75 1.80 4.86
C LEU A 65 14.53 3.28 5.27
N ALA A 66 13.49 3.94 4.77
CA ALA A 66 13.14 5.30 5.18
C ALA A 66 12.66 5.36 6.66
N TYR A 67 12.03 4.29 7.14
CA TYR A 67 11.68 4.09 8.55
C TYR A 67 12.82 3.52 9.41
N LYS A 68 14.06 3.49 8.91
CA LYS A 68 15.24 2.96 9.63
C LYS A 68 15.06 1.50 10.08
N ASN A 69 14.40 0.69 9.25
CA ASN A 69 14.13 -0.74 9.43
C ASN A 69 13.22 -1.09 10.63
N GLN A 70 12.36 -0.14 11.05
CA GLN A 70 11.47 -0.29 12.21
C GLN A 70 10.12 -0.95 11.89
N LEU A 71 9.83 -1.27 10.62
CA LEU A 71 8.56 -1.86 10.19
C LEU A 71 8.60 -3.39 10.08
N ASN A 72 9.78 -4.03 10.17
CA ASN A 72 9.93 -5.48 10.00
C ASN A 72 9.02 -6.33 10.90
N SER A 73 8.78 -5.92 12.15
CA SER A 73 7.90 -6.65 13.08
C SER A 73 6.40 -6.43 12.82
N LYS A 74 6.06 -5.50 11.92
CA LYS A 74 4.69 -5.07 11.60
C LYS A 74 4.27 -5.49 10.18
N PHE A 75 5.22 -6.05 9.44
CA PHE A 75 5.07 -6.49 8.06
C PHE A 75 4.39 -7.85 7.97
N GLU A 76 3.46 -7.98 7.03
CA GLU A 76 2.81 -9.22 6.66
C GLU A 76 2.73 -9.32 5.14
N THR A 77 3.19 -10.45 4.59
CA THR A 77 2.92 -10.78 3.19
C THR A 77 1.56 -11.42 3.06
N TRP A 78 0.69 -10.82 2.26
CA TRP A 78 -0.68 -11.30 2.10
C TRP A 78 -1.06 -11.52 0.63
N SER A 79 -1.47 -12.75 0.29
CA SER A 79 -1.87 -13.14 -1.07
C SER A 79 -3.18 -12.49 -1.53
N GLY A 80 -4.01 -12.01 -0.60
CA GLY A 80 -5.26 -11.30 -0.89
C GLY A 80 -5.07 -9.96 -1.62
N ILE A 81 -3.86 -9.42 -1.65
CA ILE A 81 -3.55 -8.12 -2.28
C ILE A 81 -2.64 -8.25 -3.52
N THR A 82 -2.76 -9.34 -4.27
CA THR A 82 -2.19 -9.47 -5.62
C THR A 82 -3.03 -8.67 -6.64
N PRO A 83 -2.61 -8.53 -7.93
CA PRO A 83 -3.46 -7.89 -8.95
C PRO A 83 -4.85 -8.52 -9.12
N TYR A 84 -5.03 -9.77 -8.67
CA TYR A 84 -6.27 -10.54 -8.79
C TYR A 84 -7.03 -10.64 -7.46
N GLY A 85 -6.62 -9.88 -6.45
CA GLY A 85 -7.32 -9.84 -5.17
C GLY A 85 -8.71 -9.23 -5.28
N ASP A 86 -9.53 -9.49 -4.27
CA ASP A 86 -10.89 -8.95 -4.16
C ASP A 86 -10.91 -7.82 -3.12
N ALA A 87 -11.31 -6.62 -3.54
CA ALA A 87 -11.37 -5.46 -2.66
C ALA A 87 -12.36 -5.62 -1.50
N SER A 88 -13.44 -6.40 -1.67
CA SER A 88 -14.38 -6.70 -0.59
C SER A 88 -13.72 -7.51 0.52
N VAL A 89 -12.92 -8.52 0.16
CA VAL A 89 -12.12 -9.31 1.11
C VAL A 89 -11.06 -8.43 1.80
N VAL A 90 -10.45 -7.48 1.07
CA VAL A 90 -9.55 -6.49 1.66
C VAL A 90 -10.26 -5.60 2.67
N LYS A 91 -11.48 -5.13 2.36
CA LYS A 91 -12.30 -4.35 3.28
C LYS A 91 -12.67 -5.16 4.53
N ASP A 92 -13.14 -6.39 4.37
CA ASP A 92 -13.53 -7.24 5.51
C ASP A 92 -12.34 -7.45 6.46
N TYR A 93 -11.14 -7.67 5.91
CA TYR A 93 -9.94 -7.79 6.72
C TYR A 93 -9.55 -6.47 7.43
N LEU A 94 -9.70 -5.33 6.75
CA LEU A 94 -9.51 -4.01 7.34
C LEU A 94 -10.52 -3.72 8.45
N ASP A 95 -11.76 -4.21 8.34
CA ASP A 95 -12.78 -4.08 9.38
C ASP A 95 -12.39 -4.85 10.65
N VAL A 96 -11.87 -6.08 10.50
CA VAL A 96 -11.34 -6.87 11.63
C VAL A 96 -10.16 -6.13 12.28
N LEU A 97 -9.19 -5.67 11.51
CA LEU A 97 -8.03 -4.93 12.04
C LEU A 97 -8.44 -3.65 12.76
N SER A 98 -9.44 -2.93 12.24
CA SER A 98 -9.98 -1.74 12.90
C SER A 98 -10.63 -2.07 14.25
N GLN A 99 -11.31 -3.22 14.36
CA GLN A 99 -11.92 -3.69 15.63
C GLN A 99 -10.85 -4.14 16.63
N GLU A 100 -9.74 -4.71 16.16
CA GLU A 100 -8.56 -5.04 16.96
C GLU A 100 -7.75 -3.82 17.42
N GLY A 101 -8.14 -2.62 16.97
CA GLY A 101 -7.54 -1.35 17.42
C GLY A 101 -6.36 -0.87 16.58
N VAL A 102 -6.13 -1.44 15.38
CA VAL A 102 -5.15 -0.96 14.41
C VAL A 102 -5.52 0.46 13.97
N LYS A 103 -4.62 1.42 14.15
CA LYS A 103 -4.88 2.84 13.87
C LYS A 103 -4.31 3.27 12.54
N HIS A 104 -3.12 2.83 12.17
CA HIS A 104 -2.43 3.23 10.95
C HIS A 104 -1.91 2.00 10.19
N ILE A 105 -2.36 1.82 8.95
CA ILE A 105 -1.98 0.68 8.12
C ILE A 105 -1.49 1.13 6.75
N LEU A 106 -0.41 0.50 6.26
CA LEU A 106 0.07 0.64 4.89
C LEU A 106 -0.24 -0.63 4.09
N ILE A 107 -0.77 -0.48 2.88
CA ILE A 107 -1.03 -1.56 1.93
C ILE A 107 -0.22 -1.31 0.66
N ILE A 108 0.68 -2.22 0.30
CA ILE A 108 1.48 -2.14 -0.94
C ILE A 108 0.99 -3.20 -1.92
N SER A 109 0.32 -2.76 -2.99
CA SER A 109 -0.38 -3.62 -3.93
C SER A 109 -0.22 -3.14 -5.39
N HIS A 110 -1.16 -3.51 -6.26
CA HIS A 110 -1.08 -3.41 -7.72
C HIS A 110 -2.37 -2.84 -8.31
N LEU A 111 -2.30 -2.40 -9.57
CA LEU A 111 -3.51 -2.21 -10.36
C LEU A 111 -4.08 -3.59 -10.80
N PRO A 112 -5.41 -3.71 -10.92
CA PRO A 112 -6.42 -2.68 -10.63
C PRO A 112 -6.71 -2.52 -9.13
N LEU A 113 -6.34 -3.51 -8.31
CA LEU A 113 -6.78 -3.64 -6.92
C LEU A 113 -6.60 -2.39 -6.04
N VAL A 114 -5.50 -1.64 -6.16
CA VAL A 114 -5.33 -0.40 -5.38
C VAL A 114 -6.46 0.62 -5.62
N GLY A 115 -6.94 0.73 -6.87
CA GLY A 115 -8.08 1.58 -7.19
C GLY A 115 -9.39 0.98 -6.70
N ASP A 116 -9.53 -0.34 -6.78
CA ASP A 116 -10.70 -1.05 -6.28
C ASP A 116 -10.83 -0.95 -4.76
N ILE A 117 -9.73 -1.00 -4.01
CA ILE A 117 -9.72 -0.77 -2.55
C ILE A 117 -10.23 0.64 -2.23
N VAL A 118 -9.73 1.68 -2.92
CA VAL A 118 -10.23 3.05 -2.70
C VAL A 118 -11.73 3.13 -3.01
N ARG A 119 -12.17 2.53 -4.12
CA ARG A 119 -13.59 2.50 -4.49
C ARG A 119 -14.44 1.77 -3.46
N GLU A 120 -13.98 0.64 -2.96
CA GLU A 120 -14.69 -0.18 -1.99
C GLU A 120 -14.84 0.55 -0.65
N LEU A 121 -13.77 1.19 -0.18
CA LEU A 121 -13.78 1.90 1.10
C LEU A 121 -14.51 3.24 1.02
N CYS A 122 -14.40 3.97 -0.09
CA CYS A 122 -14.88 5.36 -0.21
C CYS A 122 -16.09 5.53 -1.14
N GLY A 123 -16.61 4.44 -1.73
CA GLY A 123 -17.69 4.44 -2.73
C GLY A 123 -17.26 4.84 -4.15
N LYS A 124 -16.09 5.48 -4.31
CA LYS A 124 -15.51 5.84 -5.63
C LYS A 124 -13.99 5.95 -5.54
N ASN A 125 -13.30 5.63 -6.63
CA ASN A 125 -11.88 5.93 -6.75
C ASN A 125 -11.70 7.33 -7.36
N THR A 126 -10.99 8.22 -6.65
CA THR A 126 -10.66 9.58 -7.12
C THR A 126 -9.18 9.73 -7.49
N ALA A 127 -8.38 8.66 -7.42
CA ALA A 127 -6.94 8.69 -7.61
C ALA A 127 -6.49 7.94 -8.87
N ASN A 128 -5.53 8.52 -9.57
CA ASN A 128 -4.75 7.84 -10.61
C ASN A 128 -3.49 7.25 -9.98
N PHE A 129 -3.41 5.92 -9.93
CA PHE A 129 -2.28 5.22 -9.34
C PHE A 129 -1.13 5.06 -10.34
N TYR A 130 -0.25 6.05 -10.43
CA TYR A 130 1.09 5.86 -11.01
C TYR A 130 1.93 4.95 -10.10
N PRO A 131 2.99 4.29 -10.60
CA PRO A 131 3.89 3.52 -9.73
C PRO A 131 4.38 4.38 -8.56
N ALA A 132 4.37 3.84 -7.33
CA ALA A 132 4.67 4.54 -6.08
C ALA A 132 3.64 5.58 -5.58
N THR A 133 2.48 5.77 -6.23
CA THR A 133 1.41 6.65 -5.69
C THR A 133 0.88 6.10 -4.37
N ILE A 134 0.70 6.97 -3.36
CA ILE A 134 0.07 6.68 -2.07
C ILE A 134 -1.24 7.48 -1.95
N VAL A 135 -2.30 6.81 -1.50
CA VAL A 135 -3.59 7.44 -1.15
C VAL A 135 -3.84 7.25 0.34
N GLU A 136 -4.02 8.34 1.07
CA GLU A 136 -4.49 8.31 2.46
C GLU A 136 -6.02 8.31 2.50
N ILE A 137 -6.57 7.35 3.25
CA ILE A 137 -7.99 7.23 3.54
C ILE A 137 -8.19 7.32 5.05
N GLU A 138 -9.06 8.23 5.47
CA GLU A 138 -9.65 8.23 6.81
C GLU A 138 -10.86 7.29 6.79
N TYR A 139 -10.74 6.15 7.48
CA TYR A 139 -11.72 5.07 7.46
C TYR A 139 -12.38 4.87 8.83
N ASN A 140 -13.71 4.74 8.81
CA ASN A 140 -14.54 4.41 9.97
C ASN A 140 -15.52 3.31 9.55
N VAL A 141 -15.51 2.16 10.23
CA VAL A 141 -16.35 1.00 9.88
C VAL A 141 -17.84 1.33 9.76
N ALA A 142 -18.34 2.34 10.49
CA ALA A 142 -19.75 2.74 10.43
C ALA A 142 -20.13 3.61 9.21
N HIS A 143 -19.14 4.13 8.46
CA HIS A 143 -19.34 5.11 7.39
C HIS A 143 -18.43 4.82 6.19
N CYS A 144 -18.73 5.40 5.02
CA CYS A 144 -17.77 5.39 3.92
C CYS A 144 -16.48 6.12 4.33
N GLY A 145 -15.34 5.56 3.94
CA GLY A 145 -14.04 6.21 4.06
C GLY A 145 -13.95 7.49 3.23
N ILE A 146 -13.03 8.37 3.62
CA ILE A 146 -12.78 9.65 2.97
C ILE A 146 -11.33 9.69 2.52
N VAL A 147 -11.09 9.93 1.23
CA VAL A 147 -9.75 10.22 0.71
C VAL A 147 -9.31 11.58 1.23
N LYS A 148 -8.21 11.62 1.98
CA LYS A 148 -7.67 12.85 2.59
C LYS A 148 -6.56 13.45 1.75
N GLN A 149 -5.69 12.60 1.23
CA GLN A 149 -4.51 13.03 0.49
C GLN A 149 -4.13 12.00 -0.58
N ILE A 150 -3.60 12.50 -1.69
CA ILE A 150 -2.99 11.70 -2.75
C ILE A 150 -1.57 12.21 -2.93
N GLN A 151 -0.59 11.38 -2.59
CA GLN A 151 0.81 11.67 -2.79
C GLN A 151 1.29 10.98 -4.07
N LEU A 152 1.68 11.79 -5.05
CA LEU A 152 2.30 11.32 -6.29
C LEU A 152 3.81 11.05 -6.09
N PRO A 153 4.42 10.23 -6.97
CA PRO A 153 5.82 9.82 -6.88
C PRO A 153 6.83 10.94 -7.06
#